data_AF-M5BTA9-F1
#
_entry.id   AF-M5BTA9-F1
#
_cell.length_a   1.000
_cell.length_b   1.000
_cell.length_c   1.000
_cell.angle_alpha   90.00
_cell.angle_beta   90.00
_cell.angle_gamma   90.00
#
_symmetry.space_group_name_H-M   'P 1'
#
loop_
_entity.id
_entity.type
_entity.pdbx_description
1 polymer ?
#
loop_
_entity_poly.entity_id
_entity_poly.type
_entity_poly.pdbx_seq_one_letter_code
_entity_poly.pdbx_strand_id
1 'polypeptide(L)'
;MLLKAVPGALVGSALFVSGVVGTPLGRASDACAKIAGQSFVAPADARACLSSFPYNATLAKNVMDVVEGAISFFTFEEWQKLAPFPFTEASVNLDFEFARIRKTKYKTDYEFNRDVFNVINRLDDGHTLWLPSCYRNAFQNILPAPVVALEKNGLQDIYIAPDSVEFISLLGSNFTSYYDKKGFNWKKYAGAKVLTIEGLPAWAWLTDM
;
A
#
# COMPACT_ATOMS: atom_id res chain seq x y z
N MET A 1 -54.62 73.80 12.26
CA MET A 1 -55.17 73.01 13.38
C MET A 1 -54.74 71.57 13.16
N LEU A 2 -54.07 70.98 14.15
CA LEU A 2 -53.36 69.70 14.04
C LEU A 2 -54.31 68.50 13.85
N LEU A 3 -54.02 67.63 12.88
CA LEU A 3 -54.48 66.23 12.90
C LEU A 3 -53.48 65.40 13.71
N LYS A 4 -53.93 64.77 14.80
CA LYS A 4 -53.17 63.76 15.55
C LYS A 4 -53.55 62.36 15.05
N ALA A 5 -52.54 61.60 14.65
CA ALA A 5 -52.65 60.18 14.30
C ALA A 5 -52.60 59.29 15.55
N VAL A 6 -53.30 58.15 15.48
CA VAL A 6 -53.39 57.09 16.50
C VAL A 6 -52.13 56.20 16.44
N PRO A 7 -51.57 55.73 17.58
CA PRO A 7 -50.45 54.80 17.55
C PRO A 7 -50.90 53.35 17.33
N GLY A 8 -50.38 52.73 16.27
CA GLY A 8 -50.47 51.28 16.06
C GLY A 8 -49.32 50.55 16.77
N ALA A 9 -49.65 49.49 17.51
CA ALA A 9 -48.68 48.62 18.17
C ALA A 9 -48.05 47.64 17.17
N LEU A 10 -46.72 47.66 17.04
CA LEU A 10 -45.94 46.67 16.29
C LEU A 10 -45.55 45.52 17.23
N VAL A 11 -46.11 44.34 16.98
CA VAL A 11 -45.69 43.07 17.61
C VAL A 11 -44.47 42.56 16.85
N GLY A 12 -43.30 42.68 17.46
CA GLY A 12 -42.05 42.13 16.92
C GLY A 12 -41.89 40.67 17.31
N SER A 13 -42.06 39.76 16.35
CA SER A 13 -41.69 38.35 16.50
C SER A 13 -40.17 38.19 16.45
N ALA A 14 -39.55 37.87 17.59
CA ALA A 14 -38.14 37.52 17.65
C ALA A 14 -37.93 36.07 17.16
N LEU A 15 -37.30 35.90 16.00
CA LEU A 15 -36.81 34.62 15.52
C LEU A 15 -35.49 34.30 16.23
N PHE A 16 -35.51 33.30 17.12
CA PHE A 16 -34.30 32.73 17.69
C PHE A 16 -33.64 31.82 16.63
N VAL A 17 -32.56 32.31 16.00
CA VAL A 17 -31.68 31.47 15.19
C VAL A 17 -30.76 30.74 16.15
N SER A 18 -31.04 29.46 16.43
CA SER A 18 -30.10 28.57 17.11
C SER A 18 -28.90 28.33 16.19
N GLY A 19 -27.84 29.11 16.38
CA GLY A 19 -26.55 28.87 15.76
C GLY A 19 -25.92 27.61 16.37
N VAL A 20 -26.08 26.47 15.72
CA VAL A 20 -25.27 25.29 16.01
C VAL A 20 -23.87 25.60 15.47
N VAL A 21 -22.98 26.08 16.33
CA VAL A 21 -21.56 26.18 16.02
C VAL A 21 -21.04 24.75 15.98
N GLY A 22 -21.11 24.13 14.81
CA GLY A 22 -20.35 22.91 14.54
C GLY A 22 -18.89 23.23 14.72
N THR A 23 -18.26 22.65 15.74
CA THR A 23 -16.79 22.58 15.80
C THR A 23 -16.32 22.04 14.45
N PRO A 24 -15.41 22.72 13.73
CA PRO A 24 -14.86 22.14 12.52
C PRO A 24 -14.20 20.83 12.97
N LEU A 25 -14.79 19.70 12.56
CA LEU A 25 -14.07 18.44 12.53
C LEU A 25 -12.82 18.75 11.72
N GLY A 26 -11.68 18.88 12.41
CA GLY A 26 -10.41 19.14 11.77
C GLY A 26 -10.27 18.14 10.65
N ARG A 27 -10.36 18.62 9.40
CA ARG A 27 -10.28 17.75 8.23
C ARG A 27 -8.94 17.05 8.37
N ALA A 28 -8.97 15.74 8.61
CA ALA A 28 -7.76 14.95 8.67
C ALA A 28 -6.93 15.33 7.44
N SER A 29 -5.67 15.70 7.66
CA SER A 29 -4.79 16.15 6.59
C SER A 29 -4.82 15.10 5.49
N ASP A 30 -5.17 15.52 4.27
CA ASP A 30 -5.25 14.62 3.13
C ASP A 30 -3.84 14.11 2.80
N ALA A 31 -3.58 12.86 3.16
CA ALA A 31 -2.28 12.22 2.99
C ALA A 31 -1.88 12.11 1.52
N CYS A 32 -2.85 12.03 0.59
CA CYS A 32 -2.60 12.01 -0.83
C CYS A 32 -2.25 13.41 -1.36
N ALA A 33 -2.90 14.47 -0.85
CA ALA A 33 -2.58 15.85 -1.20
C ALA A 33 -1.13 16.23 -0.85
N LYS A 34 -0.57 15.68 0.24
CA LYS A 34 0.84 15.87 0.62
C LYS A 34 1.83 15.49 -0.49
N ILE A 35 1.49 14.45 -1.26
CA ILE A 35 2.37 13.87 -2.28
C ILE A 35 1.91 14.12 -3.71
N ALA A 36 0.80 14.85 -3.90
CA ALA A 36 0.26 15.16 -5.21
C ALA A 36 1.30 15.91 -6.08
N GLY A 37 1.42 15.47 -7.35
CA GLY A 37 2.34 16.07 -8.33
C GLY A 37 3.82 15.69 -8.16
N GLN A 38 4.18 14.90 -7.14
CA GLN A 38 5.55 14.42 -6.99
C GLN A 38 5.78 13.16 -7.83
N SER A 39 6.90 13.10 -8.56
CA SER A 39 7.28 11.90 -9.33
C SER A 39 7.78 10.75 -8.44
N PHE A 40 8.39 11.08 -7.30
CA PHE A 40 8.92 10.12 -6.34
C PHE A 40 8.62 10.58 -4.92
N VAL A 41 8.23 9.64 -4.07
CA VAL A 41 7.73 9.89 -2.72
C VAL A 41 8.33 8.86 -1.76
N ALA A 42 8.34 9.16 -0.46
CA ALA A 42 8.76 8.17 0.52
C ALA A 42 7.72 7.04 0.61
N PRO A 43 8.11 5.75 0.74
CA PRO A 43 7.16 4.65 0.86
C PRO A 43 6.15 4.83 2.00
N ALA A 44 6.54 5.47 3.10
CA ALA A 44 5.66 5.79 4.21
C ALA A 44 4.54 6.77 3.82
N ASP A 45 4.86 7.79 3.02
CA ASP A 45 3.87 8.77 2.56
C ASP A 45 2.92 8.17 1.51
N ALA A 46 3.45 7.36 0.59
CA ALA A 46 2.62 6.58 -0.35
C ALA A 46 1.66 5.64 0.41
N ARG A 47 2.17 4.92 1.41
CA ARG A 47 1.35 4.03 2.25
C ARG A 47 0.28 4.81 3.01
N ALA A 48 0.61 5.98 3.57
CA ALA A 48 -0.36 6.84 4.23
C ALA A 48 -1.49 7.29 3.29
N CYS A 49 -1.17 7.65 2.04
CA CYS A 49 -2.18 7.96 1.02
C CYS A 49 -3.05 6.74 0.68
N LEU A 50 -2.46 5.59 0.38
CA LEU A 50 -3.22 4.37 0.06
C LEU A 50 -4.11 3.90 1.22
N SER A 51 -3.67 4.09 2.47
CA SER A 51 -4.45 3.78 3.67
C SER A 51 -5.45 4.87 4.07
N SER A 52 -5.57 5.97 3.32
CA SER A 52 -6.55 7.03 3.64
C SER A 52 -7.99 6.69 3.22
N PHE A 53 -8.16 5.68 2.36
CA PHE A 53 -9.47 5.25 1.88
C PHE A 53 -10.14 4.30 2.89
N PRO A 54 -11.32 4.66 3.42
CA PRO A 54 -12.00 3.84 4.42
C PRO A 54 -12.47 2.51 3.82
N TYR A 55 -12.46 1.46 4.64
CA TYR A 55 -13.01 0.16 4.26
C TYR A 55 -14.52 0.26 3.93
N ASN A 56 -14.93 -0.37 2.82
CA ASN A 56 -16.33 -0.49 2.43
C ASN A 56 -16.73 -1.96 2.32
N ALA A 57 -17.54 -2.43 3.28
CA ALA A 57 -17.93 -3.84 3.36
C ALA A 57 -18.72 -4.34 2.14
N THR A 58 -19.53 -3.49 1.52
CA THR A 58 -20.28 -3.85 0.31
C THR A 58 -19.34 -4.07 -0.86
N LEU A 59 -18.37 -3.16 -1.05
CA LEU A 59 -17.37 -3.29 -2.10
C LEU A 59 -16.47 -4.51 -1.86
N ALA A 60 -16.00 -4.70 -0.63
CA ALA A 60 -15.15 -5.84 -0.25
C ALA A 60 -15.86 -7.17 -0.49
N LYS A 61 -17.16 -7.26 -0.17
CA LYS A 61 -17.97 -8.44 -0.51
C LYS A 61 -17.98 -8.71 -2.01
N ASN A 62 -18.24 -7.69 -2.83
CA ASN A 62 -18.26 -7.85 -4.29
C ASN A 62 -16.90 -8.29 -4.83
N VAL A 63 -15.80 -7.75 -4.30
CA VAL A 63 -14.44 -8.18 -4.65
C VAL A 63 -14.24 -9.65 -4.31
N MET A 64 -14.60 -10.08 -3.09
CA MET A 64 -14.46 -11.48 -2.69
C MET A 64 -15.31 -12.43 -3.53
N ASP A 65 -16.53 -12.03 -3.90
CA ASP A 65 -17.38 -12.85 -4.78
C ASP A 65 -16.74 -13.05 -6.16
N VAL A 66 -16.04 -12.03 -6.69
CA VAL A 66 -15.29 -12.14 -7.96
C VAL A 66 -14.03 -12.97 -7.79
N VAL A 67 -13.27 -12.76 -6.72
CA VAL A 67 -12.03 -13.51 -6.42
C VAL A 67 -12.33 -15.00 -6.28
N GLU A 68 -13.32 -15.36 -5.47
CA GLU A 68 -13.73 -16.76 -5.28
C GLU A 68 -14.30 -17.39 -6.56
N GLY A 69 -15.04 -16.60 -7.37
CA GLY A 69 -15.49 -17.06 -8.67
C GLY A 69 -14.34 -17.35 -9.63
N ALA A 70 -13.35 -16.46 -9.72
CA ALA A 70 -12.22 -16.60 -10.62
C ALA A 70 -11.23 -17.69 -10.18
N ILE A 71 -10.96 -17.77 -8.88
CA ILE A 71 -10.01 -18.76 -8.33
C ILE A 71 -10.55 -20.19 -8.40
N SER A 72 -11.86 -20.39 -8.58
CA SER A 72 -12.43 -21.73 -8.82
C SER A 72 -11.90 -22.43 -10.08
N PHE A 73 -11.26 -21.68 -10.99
CA PHE A 73 -10.59 -22.22 -12.18
C PHE A 73 -9.11 -22.58 -11.94
N PHE A 74 -8.59 -22.33 -10.74
CA PHE A 74 -7.19 -22.59 -10.40
C PHE A 74 -6.93 -24.08 -10.21
N THR A 75 -6.13 -24.67 -11.10
CA THR A 75 -5.95 -26.12 -11.19
C THR A 75 -4.98 -26.70 -10.15
N PHE A 76 -4.20 -25.85 -9.47
CA PHE A 76 -3.15 -26.30 -8.56
C PHE A 76 -3.54 -26.24 -7.07
N GLU A 77 -4.82 -26.00 -6.76
CA GLU A 77 -5.27 -25.80 -5.38
C GLU A 77 -4.91 -26.98 -4.45
N GLU A 78 -5.12 -28.22 -4.90
CA GLU A 78 -4.76 -29.41 -4.10
C GLU A 78 -3.26 -29.52 -3.85
N TRP A 79 -2.43 -29.11 -4.81
CA TRP A 79 -0.97 -29.08 -4.63
C TRP A 79 -0.59 -28.01 -3.60
N GLN A 80 -1.19 -26.81 -3.68
CA GLN A 80 -0.95 -25.72 -2.73
C GLN A 80 -1.40 -26.09 -1.32
N LYS A 81 -2.54 -26.76 -1.16
CA LYS A 81 -3.03 -27.23 0.15
C LYS A 81 -2.05 -28.18 0.85
N LEU A 82 -1.24 -28.91 0.10
CA LEU A 82 -0.37 -29.99 0.59
C LEU A 82 1.08 -29.83 0.10
N ALA A 83 1.53 -28.60 -0.14
CA ALA A 83 2.85 -28.35 -0.70
C ALA A 83 3.95 -29.00 0.17
N PRO A 84 4.74 -29.93 -0.37
CA PRO A 84 5.73 -30.66 0.40
C PRO A 84 6.97 -29.80 0.64
N PHE A 85 7.79 -30.17 1.63
CA PHE A 85 9.13 -29.61 1.77
C PHE A 85 9.92 -29.75 0.44
N PRO A 86 10.66 -28.72 -0.01
CA PRO A 86 10.96 -27.44 0.66
C PRO A 86 10.04 -26.27 0.25
N PHE A 87 8.82 -26.54 -0.23
CA PHE A 87 7.88 -25.51 -0.72
C PHE A 87 6.72 -25.25 0.25
N THR A 88 6.96 -25.45 1.55
CA THR A 88 5.92 -25.32 2.57
C THR A 88 5.39 -23.89 2.69
N GLU A 89 6.16 -22.91 2.25
CA GLU A 89 5.84 -21.49 2.23
C GLU A 89 4.70 -21.19 1.25
N ALA A 90 4.60 -21.98 0.17
CA ALA A 90 3.49 -21.90 -0.78
C ALA A 90 2.22 -22.55 -0.23
N SER A 91 2.27 -23.22 0.92
CA SER A 91 1.11 -23.97 1.40
C SER A 91 -0.02 -23.06 1.87
N VAL A 92 -1.11 -23.03 1.10
CA VAL A 92 -2.28 -22.18 1.38
C VAL A 92 -3.57 -22.97 1.22
N ASN A 93 -4.44 -22.88 2.22
CA ASN A 93 -5.82 -23.35 2.14
C ASN A 93 -6.76 -22.17 1.85
N LEU A 94 -7.14 -22.01 0.57
CA LEU A 94 -7.93 -20.88 0.09
C LEU A 94 -9.32 -20.81 0.73
N ASP A 95 -9.99 -21.95 0.96
CA ASP A 95 -11.30 -22.00 1.63
C ASP A 95 -11.21 -21.39 3.05
N PHE A 96 -10.17 -21.75 3.79
CA PHE A 96 -9.93 -21.22 5.13
C PHE A 96 -9.59 -19.73 5.10
N GLU A 97 -8.67 -19.33 4.23
CA GLU A 97 -8.21 -17.94 4.12
C GLU A 97 -9.31 -16.98 3.66
N PHE A 98 -10.13 -17.36 2.67
CA PHE A 98 -11.25 -16.53 2.23
C PHE A 98 -12.34 -16.44 3.29
N ALA A 99 -12.63 -17.53 4.00
CA ALA A 99 -13.56 -17.48 5.14
C ALA A 99 -13.04 -16.56 6.26
N ARG A 100 -11.72 -16.52 6.49
CA ARG A 100 -11.08 -15.59 7.43
C ARG A 100 -11.19 -14.14 6.94
N ILE A 101 -10.86 -13.87 5.68
CA ILE A 101 -10.94 -12.52 5.09
C ILE A 101 -12.37 -11.97 5.19
N ARG A 102 -13.39 -12.76 4.84
CA ARG A 102 -14.81 -12.33 4.90
C ARG A 102 -15.26 -11.94 6.32
N LYS A 103 -14.66 -12.50 7.36
CA LYS A 103 -14.99 -12.20 8.77
C LYS A 103 -14.13 -11.08 9.36
N THR A 104 -13.04 -10.73 8.69
CA THR A 104 -12.08 -9.74 9.20
C THR A 104 -12.64 -8.32 9.03
N LYS A 105 -12.53 -7.51 10.08
CA LYS A 105 -12.91 -6.10 10.05
C LYS A 105 -11.68 -5.25 9.77
N TYR A 106 -11.57 -4.73 8.56
CA TYR A 106 -10.48 -3.86 8.15
C TYR A 106 -10.81 -2.39 8.45
N LYS A 107 -9.78 -1.58 8.69
CA LYS A 107 -9.96 -0.12 8.85
C LYS A 107 -9.99 0.57 7.50
N THR A 108 -9.21 0.08 6.55
CA THR A 108 -8.98 0.72 5.26
C THR A 108 -9.19 -0.26 4.11
N ASP A 109 -9.51 0.25 2.93
CA ASP A 109 -9.59 -0.58 1.71
C ASP A 109 -8.22 -1.21 1.37
N TYR A 110 -7.13 -0.50 1.68
CA TYR A 110 -5.76 -0.99 1.48
C TYR A 110 -5.44 -2.21 2.34
N GLU A 111 -5.83 -2.20 3.61
CA GLU A 111 -5.63 -3.35 4.51
C GLU A 111 -6.36 -4.58 3.98
N PHE A 112 -7.61 -4.44 3.53
CA PHE A 112 -8.37 -5.52 2.91
C PHE A 112 -7.69 -6.07 1.66
N ASN A 113 -7.36 -5.21 0.69
CA ASN A 113 -6.73 -5.64 -0.56
C ASN A 113 -5.32 -6.20 -0.36
N ARG A 114 -4.59 -5.71 0.65
CA ARG A 114 -3.28 -6.24 1.04
C ARG A 114 -3.42 -7.66 1.60
N ASP A 115 -4.47 -7.94 2.36
CA ASP A 115 -4.73 -9.28 2.89
C ASP A 115 -5.03 -10.27 1.76
N VAL A 116 -5.90 -9.88 0.81
CA VAL A 116 -6.16 -10.66 -0.42
C VAL A 116 -4.87 -10.86 -1.22
N PHE A 117 -4.05 -9.81 -1.39
CA PHE A 117 -2.75 -9.89 -2.06
C PHE A 117 -1.85 -10.94 -1.40
N ASN A 118 -1.75 -10.89 -0.07
CA ASN A 118 -0.87 -11.79 0.67
C ASN A 118 -1.32 -13.24 0.54
N VAL A 119 -2.63 -13.53 0.53
CA VAL A 119 -3.15 -14.89 0.36
C VAL A 119 -2.92 -15.39 -1.07
N ILE A 120 -3.31 -14.61 -2.08
CA ILE A 120 -3.22 -15.03 -3.49
C ILE A 120 -1.77 -15.16 -3.94
N ASN A 121 -0.92 -14.17 -3.63
CA ASN A 121 0.45 -14.17 -4.11
C ASN A 121 1.36 -15.14 -3.33
N ARG A 122 0.92 -15.68 -2.19
CA ARG A 122 1.58 -16.79 -1.49
C ARG A 122 1.38 -18.14 -2.16
N LEU A 123 0.53 -18.22 -3.19
CA LEU A 123 0.45 -19.42 -4.02
C LEU A 123 1.74 -19.61 -4.85
N ASP A 124 2.69 -18.67 -4.87
CA ASP A 124 3.95 -18.78 -5.62
C ASP A 124 3.78 -19.18 -7.09
N ASP A 125 2.63 -18.80 -7.67
CA ASP A 125 2.31 -18.99 -9.07
C ASP A 125 2.33 -17.64 -9.79
N GLY A 126 3.28 -17.48 -10.71
CA GLY A 126 3.44 -16.27 -11.52
C GLY A 126 2.23 -15.91 -12.39
N HIS A 127 1.26 -16.82 -12.56
CA HIS A 127 0.02 -16.59 -13.31
C HIS A 127 -1.18 -16.24 -12.41
N THR A 128 -1.07 -16.50 -11.11
CA THR A 128 -2.16 -16.34 -10.15
C THR A 128 -1.81 -15.21 -9.18
N LEU A 129 -2.18 -13.99 -9.55
CA LEU A 129 -1.77 -12.77 -8.86
C LEU A 129 -2.96 -11.86 -8.58
N TRP A 130 -3.02 -11.29 -7.38
CA TRP A 130 -3.96 -10.20 -7.07
C TRP A 130 -3.26 -8.85 -7.17
N LEU A 131 -3.45 -8.15 -8.28
CA LEU A 131 -2.79 -6.87 -8.55
C LEU A 131 -3.80 -5.78 -8.98
N PRO A 132 -4.63 -5.27 -8.06
CA PRO A 132 -5.62 -4.25 -8.40
C PRO A 132 -4.95 -3.01 -8.99
N SER A 133 -5.53 -2.48 -10.06
CA SER A 133 -5.01 -1.30 -10.76
C SER A 133 -4.85 -0.10 -9.83
N CYS A 134 -5.78 0.10 -8.89
CA CYS A 134 -5.74 1.18 -7.90
C CYS A 134 -4.44 1.21 -7.08
N TYR A 135 -3.84 0.04 -6.80
CA TYR A 135 -2.63 -0.07 -6.00
C TYR A 135 -1.38 -0.21 -6.87
N ARG A 136 -1.46 -1.05 -7.91
CA ARG A 136 -0.34 -1.30 -8.84
C ARG A 136 0.05 -0.07 -9.65
N ASN A 137 -0.95 0.70 -10.11
CA ASN A 137 -0.69 1.83 -11.01
C ASN A 137 -0.43 3.13 -10.25
N ALA A 138 -0.86 3.23 -9.00
CA ALA A 138 -0.64 4.42 -8.19
C ALA A 138 0.83 4.55 -7.76
N PHE A 139 1.44 3.46 -7.30
CA PHE A 139 2.83 3.46 -6.86
C PHE A 139 3.55 2.17 -7.24
N GLN A 140 4.80 2.32 -7.67
CA GLN A 140 5.76 1.24 -7.82
C GLN A 140 6.93 1.47 -6.87
N ASN A 141 7.42 0.40 -6.25
CA ASN A 141 8.57 0.50 -5.36
C ASN A 141 9.85 0.28 -6.17
N ILE A 142 10.83 1.17 -5.98
CA ILE A 142 12.15 1.05 -6.59
C ILE A 142 13.17 1.20 -5.47
N LEU A 143 14.06 0.22 -5.34
CA LEU A 143 15.18 0.28 -4.42
C LEU A 143 16.32 1.11 -5.04
N PRO A 144 16.85 2.13 -4.34
CA PRO A 144 17.98 2.91 -4.85
C PRO A 144 19.30 2.12 -4.86
N ALA A 145 19.36 1.02 -4.13
CA ALA A 145 20.44 0.06 -4.11
C ALA A 145 19.83 -1.35 -4.20
N PRO A 146 19.49 -1.84 -5.41
CA PRO A 146 18.83 -3.12 -5.58
C PRO A 146 19.79 -4.26 -5.22
N VAL A 147 19.29 -5.26 -4.48
CA VAL A 147 20.06 -6.43 -4.08
C VAL A 147 19.98 -7.54 -5.12
N VAL A 148 21.04 -8.30 -5.26
CA VAL A 148 21.17 -9.47 -6.14
C VAL A 148 21.92 -10.57 -5.41
N ALA A 149 21.52 -11.82 -5.65
CA ALA A 149 22.33 -12.98 -5.27
C ALA A 149 23.42 -13.18 -6.34
N LEU A 150 24.69 -13.22 -5.92
CA LEU A 150 25.82 -13.53 -6.80
C LEU A 150 26.63 -14.67 -6.21
N GLU A 151 27.08 -15.56 -7.07
CA GLU A 151 28.07 -16.56 -6.72
C GLU A 151 29.48 -16.03 -6.98
N LYS A 152 30.36 -16.12 -5.99
CA LYS A 152 31.77 -15.80 -6.11
C LYS A 152 32.59 -16.92 -5.48
N ASN A 153 33.44 -17.57 -6.28
CA ASN A 153 34.30 -18.68 -5.84
C ASN A 153 33.52 -19.83 -5.19
N GLY A 154 32.35 -20.18 -5.73
CA GLY A 154 31.51 -21.27 -5.22
C GLY A 154 30.69 -20.93 -3.97
N LEU A 155 30.70 -19.67 -3.51
CA LEU A 155 29.86 -19.20 -2.42
C LEU A 155 28.86 -18.17 -2.95
N GLN A 156 27.57 -18.40 -2.68
CA GLN A 156 26.51 -17.44 -2.95
C GLN A 156 26.36 -16.48 -1.78
N ASP A 157 26.25 -15.20 -2.11
CA ASP A 157 26.08 -14.12 -1.15
C ASP A 157 25.19 -13.02 -1.78
N ILE A 158 24.70 -12.11 -0.93
CA ILE A 158 23.88 -10.98 -1.36
C ILE A 158 24.76 -9.75 -1.57
N TYR A 159 24.57 -9.08 -2.70
CA TYR A 159 25.29 -7.88 -3.09
C TYR A 159 24.32 -6.81 -3.57
N ILE A 160 24.73 -5.55 -3.55
CA ILE A 160 24.08 -4.55 -4.40
C ILE A 160 24.48 -4.81 -5.85
N ALA A 161 23.53 -4.73 -6.77
CA ALA A 161 23.78 -4.96 -8.19
C ALA A 161 25.02 -4.17 -8.67
N PRO A 162 26.04 -4.82 -9.25
CA PRO A 162 27.25 -4.15 -9.73
C PRO A 162 26.95 -3.02 -10.72
N ASP A 163 25.98 -3.26 -11.60
CA ASP A 163 25.55 -2.30 -12.63
C ASP A 163 24.46 -1.33 -12.13
N SER A 164 24.24 -1.25 -10.80
CA SER A 164 23.23 -0.35 -10.21
C SER A 164 23.40 1.10 -10.64
N VAL A 165 24.64 1.60 -10.83
CA VAL A 165 24.89 2.96 -11.33
C VAL A 165 24.28 3.18 -12.70
N GLU A 166 24.47 2.23 -13.61
CA GLU A 166 23.90 2.29 -14.97
C GLU A 166 22.38 2.21 -14.91
N PHE A 167 21.83 1.16 -14.30
CA PHE A 167 20.38 0.92 -14.28
C PHE A 167 19.58 2.00 -13.58
N ILE A 168 20.03 2.47 -12.41
CA ILE A 168 19.33 3.52 -11.67
C ILE A 168 19.40 4.86 -12.42
N SER A 169 20.46 5.10 -13.20
CA SER A 169 20.56 6.32 -14.03
C SER A 169 19.51 6.34 -15.15
N LEU A 170 19.03 5.18 -15.63
CA LEU A 170 17.97 5.10 -16.63
C LEU A 170 16.60 5.61 -16.14
N LEU A 171 16.39 5.66 -14.82
CA LEU A 171 15.17 6.22 -14.21
C LEU A 171 15.10 7.76 -14.31
N GLY A 172 16.18 8.40 -14.77
CA GLY A 172 16.27 9.83 -14.97
C GLY A 172 16.58 10.63 -13.71
N SER A 173 16.82 11.93 -13.91
CA SER A 173 17.27 12.85 -12.86
C SER A 173 16.25 13.03 -11.74
N ASN A 174 14.95 12.83 -12.00
CA ASN A 174 13.91 12.92 -10.98
C ASN A 174 14.10 11.88 -9.87
N PHE A 175 14.53 10.66 -10.21
CA PHE A 175 14.77 9.60 -9.23
C PHE A 175 16.10 9.81 -8.51
N THR A 176 17.17 10.05 -9.25
CA THR A 176 18.51 10.18 -8.66
C THR A 176 18.61 11.41 -7.75
N SER A 177 18.07 12.55 -8.18
CA SER A 177 18.05 13.79 -7.40
C SER A 177 17.20 13.67 -6.12
N TYR A 178 16.20 12.78 -6.10
CA TYR A 178 15.41 12.50 -4.89
C TYR A 178 16.31 11.97 -3.76
N TYR A 179 17.25 11.08 -4.07
CA TYR A 179 18.20 10.53 -3.11
C TYR A 179 19.39 11.46 -2.84
N ASP A 180 19.83 12.23 -3.83
CA ASP A 180 20.87 13.24 -3.64
C ASP A 180 20.43 14.29 -2.60
N LYS A 181 19.17 14.76 -2.68
CA LYS A 181 18.58 15.68 -1.69
C LYS A 181 18.51 15.11 -0.28
N LYS A 182 18.49 13.78 -0.15
CA LYS A 182 18.49 13.07 1.14
C LYS A 182 19.92 12.75 1.62
N GLY A 183 20.95 13.10 0.86
CA GLY A 183 22.33 12.78 1.17
C GLY A 183 22.66 11.28 1.05
N PHE A 184 21.83 10.50 0.36
CA PHE A 184 22.06 9.07 0.19
C PHE A 184 22.88 8.82 -1.08
N ASN A 185 24.20 8.67 -0.92
CA ASN A 185 25.10 8.28 -2.00
C ASN A 185 24.94 6.79 -2.31
N TRP A 186 23.93 6.44 -3.10
CA TRP A 186 23.62 5.08 -3.50
C TRP A 186 24.70 4.47 -4.43
N LYS A 187 25.35 5.30 -5.25
CA LYS A 187 26.39 4.88 -6.22
C LYS A 187 27.57 4.18 -5.56
N LYS A 188 27.97 4.61 -4.36
CA LYS A 188 29.14 4.04 -3.65
C LYS A 188 28.94 2.58 -3.24
N TYR A 189 27.69 2.10 -3.23
CA TYR A 189 27.37 0.74 -2.80
C TYR A 189 27.31 -0.25 -3.96
N ALA A 190 27.46 0.18 -5.22
CA ALA A 190 27.45 -0.72 -6.36
C ALA A 190 28.47 -1.87 -6.19
N GLY A 191 28.00 -3.12 -6.25
CA GLY A 191 28.83 -4.31 -6.05
C GLY A 191 29.22 -4.60 -4.60
N ALA A 192 28.78 -3.79 -3.62
CA ALA A 192 29.07 -4.03 -2.21
C ALA A 192 28.32 -5.26 -1.70
N LYS A 193 28.98 -6.09 -0.89
CA LYS A 193 28.34 -7.21 -0.18
C LYS A 193 27.39 -6.67 0.89
N VAL A 194 26.16 -7.16 0.91
CA VAL A 194 25.18 -6.87 1.95
C VAL A 194 25.38 -7.89 3.07
N LEU A 195 25.78 -7.42 4.25
CA LEU A 195 26.03 -8.29 5.40
C LEU A 195 24.73 -8.61 6.14
N THR A 196 23.95 -7.57 6.42
CA THR A 196 22.71 -7.67 7.19
C THR A 196 21.64 -6.73 6.65
N ILE A 197 20.38 -7.13 6.76
CA ILE A 197 19.20 -6.30 6.53
C ILE A 197 18.38 -6.33 7.83
N GLU A 198 18.08 -5.17 8.39
CA GLU A 198 17.35 -5.03 9.67
C GLU A 198 17.93 -5.86 10.84
N GLY A 199 19.26 -6.04 10.84
CA GLY A 199 19.97 -6.80 11.87
C GLY A 199 20.03 -8.31 11.64
N LEU A 200 19.37 -8.85 10.62
CA LEU A 200 19.45 -10.26 10.23
C LEU A 200 20.49 -10.45 9.12
N PRO A 201 21.20 -11.60 9.06
CA PRO A 201 22.06 -11.93 7.92
C PRO A 201 21.30 -11.78 6.61
N ALA A 202 21.93 -11.17 5.59
CA ALA A 202 21.22 -10.77 4.37
C ALA A 202 20.52 -11.94 3.64
N TRP A 203 21.15 -13.12 3.63
CA TRP A 203 20.54 -14.32 3.05
C TRP A 203 19.31 -14.77 3.84
N ALA A 204 19.42 -14.87 5.17
CA ALA A 204 18.32 -15.24 6.04
C ALA A 204 17.15 -14.25 5.93
N TRP A 205 17.41 -12.94 5.91
CA TRP A 205 16.34 -11.95 5.74
C TRP A 205 15.57 -12.13 4.42
N LEU A 206 16.23 -12.57 3.34
CA LEU A 206 15.58 -12.79 2.04
C LEU A 206 14.84 -14.13 1.93
N THR A 207 15.20 -15.12 2.74
CA THR A 207 14.57 -16.46 2.71
C THR A 207 13.52 -16.66 3.79
N ASP A 208 13.58 -15.88 4.88
CA ASP A 208 12.77 -16.12 6.08
C ASP A 208 11.58 -15.14 6.21
N MET A 209 11.34 -14.28 5.21
CA MET A 209 10.26 -13.28 5.18
C MET A 209 9.17 -13.56 4.15
#